data_AF-A0A2V8L0Z5-F1
#
_entry.id   AF-A0A2V8L0Z5-F1
#
_cell.length_a   1.000
_cell.length_b   1.000
_cell.length_c   1.000
_cell.angle_alpha   90.00
_cell.angle_beta   90.00
_cell.angle_gamma   90.00
#
_symmetry.space_group_name_H-M   'P 1'
#
loop_
_entity.id
_entity.type
_entity.pdbx_description
1 polymer ?
#
loop_
_entity_poly.entity_id
_entity_poly.type
_entity_poly.pdbx_seq_one_letter_code
_entity_poly.pdbx_strand_id
1 'polypeptide(L)'
;MRMGGKPAPFGVDEEDLDSLVDSLVSTPCFDFRGIHMFVGTQVLDSSVLMTQYRKAIDLARHVAWKIGRPLHTVDFGGGLGIPYFTGESELDLTRLGAEVGALMDEVRRDPDFRGTRFVIEPG
;
A
#
# COMPACT_ATOMS: atom_id res chain seq x y z
N MET A 1 -9.97 7.89 -13.86
CA MET A 1 -10.83 6.80 -13.34
C MET A 1 -10.69 5.59 -14.27
N ARG A 2 -10.22 4.44 -13.79
CA ARG A 2 -10.29 3.16 -14.52
C ARG A 2 -11.56 2.44 -14.05
N MET A 3 -12.69 2.70 -14.73
CA MET A 3 -14.00 2.10 -14.44
C MET A 3 -14.14 0.70 -15.07
N GLY A 4 -13.18 -0.19 -14.82
CA GLY A 4 -13.16 -1.51 -15.47
C GLY A 4 -11.91 -2.32 -15.17
N GLY A 5 -11.66 -2.60 -13.89
CA GLY A 5 -10.72 -3.64 -13.49
C GLY A 5 -11.39 -5.02 -13.60
N LYS A 6 -10.63 -6.06 -13.97
CA LYS A 6 -11.11 -7.44 -13.77
C LYS A 6 -11.28 -7.68 -12.26
N PRO A 7 -12.24 -8.51 -11.82
CA PRO A 7 -12.37 -8.88 -10.43
C PRO A 7 -11.03 -9.40 -9.90
N ALA A 8 -10.57 -8.85 -8.77
CA ALA A 8 -9.40 -9.39 -8.09
C ALA A 8 -9.83 -10.63 -7.30
N PRO A 9 -9.02 -11.71 -7.26
CA PRO A 9 -9.34 -12.91 -6.48
C PRO A 9 -9.23 -12.69 -4.97
N PHE A 10 -8.60 -11.59 -4.53
CA PHE A 10 -8.36 -11.25 -3.13
C PHE A 10 -8.60 -9.76 -2.91
N GLY A 11 -8.80 -9.41 -1.64
CA GLY A 11 -8.97 -8.03 -1.19
C GLY A 11 -10.40 -7.74 -0.77
N VAL A 12 -10.60 -6.49 -0.39
CA VAL A 12 -11.89 -5.92 -0.03
C VAL A 12 -12.13 -4.77 -0.99
N ASP A 13 -13.33 -4.68 -1.54
CA ASP A 13 -13.69 -3.55 -2.38
C ASP A 13 -13.66 -2.26 -1.56
N GLU A 14 -13.11 -1.18 -2.14
CA GLU A 14 -12.93 0.09 -1.43
C GLU A 14 -14.26 0.67 -0.95
N GLU A 15 -15.37 0.37 -1.65
CA GLU A 15 -16.74 0.75 -1.29
C GLU A 15 -17.20 0.11 0.04
N ASP A 16 -16.70 -1.08 0.37
CA ASP A 16 -17.05 -1.82 1.58
C ASP A 16 -16.09 -1.54 2.75
N LEU A 17 -14.94 -0.91 2.47
CA LEU A 17 -13.84 -0.70 3.43
C LEU A 17 -14.31 -0.10 4.75
N ASP A 18 -15.16 0.93 4.69
CA ASP A 18 -15.62 1.63 5.88
C ASP A 18 -16.47 0.73 6.78
N SER A 19 -17.43 0.02 6.19
CA SER A 19 -18.31 -0.87 6.93
C SER A 19 -17.54 -2.04 7.56
N LEU A 20 -16.55 -2.56 6.85
CA LEU A 20 -15.67 -3.60 7.36
C LEU A 20 -14.83 -3.10 8.53
N VAL A 21 -14.20 -1.92 8.40
CA VAL A 21 -13.39 -1.34 9.49
C VAL A 21 -14.23 -1.16 10.74
N ASP A 22 -15.46 -0.64 10.63
CA ASP A 22 -16.39 -0.48 11.77
C ASP A 22 -16.70 -1.82 12.45
N SER A 23 -16.91 -2.87 11.66
CA SER A 23 -17.15 -4.22 12.18
C SER A 23 -15.92 -4.80 12.87
N LEU A 24 -14.72 -4.62 12.31
CA LEU A 24 -13.48 -5.13 12.88
C LEU A 24 -13.12 -4.44 14.21
N VAL A 25 -13.24 -3.11 14.29
CA VAL A 25 -12.89 -2.37 15.52
C VAL A 25 -13.89 -2.57 16.66
N SER A 26 -15.14 -2.94 16.35
CA SER A 26 -16.17 -3.24 17.36
C SER A 26 -16.12 -4.69 17.86
N THR A 27 -15.29 -5.55 17.25
CA THR A 27 -15.17 -6.97 17.61
C THR A 27 -14.18 -7.17 18.76
N PRO A 28 -14.60 -7.62 19.97
CA PRO A 28 -13.75 -7.63 21.17
C PRO A 28 -12.49 -8.50 21.11
N CYS A 29 -12.44 -9.50 20.23
CA CYS A 29 -11.32 -10.42 20.08
C CYS A 29 -10.41 -10.11 18.88
N PHE A 30 -10.62 -8.96 18.22
CA PHE A 30 -9.86 -8.56 17.04
C PHE A 30 -9.10 -7.26 17.32
N ASP A 31 -7.78 -7.27 17.12
CA ASP A 31 -6.98 -6.04 17.09
C ASP A 31 -6.65 -5.72 15.63
N PHE A 32 -7.37 -4.76 15.07
CA PHE A 32 -7.10 -4.28 13.73
C PHE A 32 -5.81 -3.44 13.72
N ARG A 33 -4.75 -3.97 13.09
CA ARG A 33 -3.39 -3.40 13.12
C ARG A 33 -3.02 -2.57 11.90
N GLY A 34 -3.66 -2.79 10.75
CA GLY A 34 -3.10 -2.29 9.51
C GLY A 34 -3.82 -2.77 8.27
N ILE A 35 -3.32 -2.30 7.13
CA ILE A 35 -3.80 -2.70 5.81
C ILE A 35 -2.64 -3.25 4.96
N HIS A 36 -3.00 -4.09 4.00
CA HIS A 36 -2.10 -4.61 2.98
C HIS A 36 -2.70 -4.33 1.61
N MET A 37 -1.86 -3.90 0.66
CA MET A 37 -2.27 -3.67 -0.71
C MET A 37 -1.27 -4.27 -1.69
N PHE A 38 -1.71 -5.27 -2.44
CA PHE A 38 -0.94 -5.89 -3.52
C PHE A 38 -1.69 -5.76 -4.84
N VAL A 39 -0.97 -5.36 -5.89
CA VAL A 39 -1.58 -4.90 -7.14
C VAL A 39 -0.90 -5.44 -8.40
N GLY A 40 0.19 -6.19 -8.25
CA GLY A 40 0.89 -6.76 -9.38
C GLY A 40 2.21 -7.43 -9.00
N THR A 41 2.65 -8.32 -9.89
CA THR A 41 3.98 -8.92 -9.85
C THR A 41 4.84 -8.35 -10.97
N GLN A 42 6.16 -8.53 -10.88
CA GLN A 42 7.07 -8.34 -12.00
C GLN A 42 7.03 -6.91 -12.59
N VAL A 43 6.94 -5.91 -11.72
CA VAL A 43 6.88 -4.49 -12.12
C VAL A 43 8.30 -3.95 -12.31
N LEU A 44 8.63 -3.64 -13.56
CA LEU A 44 9.92 -3.07 -13.97
C LEU A 44 9.89 -1.53 -14.07
N ASP A 45 8.73 -0.90 -13.88
CA ASP A 45 8.56 0.55 -13.91
C ASP A 45 8.28 1.10 -12.51
N SER A 46 9.24 1.86 -11.98
CA SER A 46 9.13 2.55 -10.68
C SER A 46 7.88 3.43 -10.53
N SER A 47 7.41 4.05 -11.62
CA SER A 47 6.24 4.94 -11.57
C SER A 47 4.94 4.17 -11.28
N VAL A 48 4.87 2.92 -11.72
CA VAL A 48 3.77 2.02 -11.41
C VAL A 48 3.82 1.69 -9.92
N LEU A 49 4.96 1.25 -9.39
CA LEU A 49 5.11 0.97 -7.94
C LEU A 49 4.74 2.19 -7.08
N MET A 50 5.25 3.38 -7.43
CA MET A 50 4.96 4.61 -6.68
C MET A 50 3.49 5.01 -6.70
N THR A 51 2.78 4.79 -7.82
CA THR A 51 1.33 5.02 -7.89
C THR A 51 0.60 4.16 -6.86
N GLN A 52 1.07 2.93 -6.67
CA GLN A 52 0.46 1.97 -5.74
C GLN A 52 0.81 2.30 -4.30
N TYR A 53 2.07 2.60 -4.00
CA TYR A 53 2.46 3.00 -2.66
C TYR A 53 1.70 4.25 -2.20
N ARG A 54 1.50 5.23 -3.08
CA ARG A 54 0.67 6.41 -2.78
C ARG A 54 -0.79 6.04 -2.51
N LYS A 55 -1.39 5.17 -3.31
CA LYS A 55 -2.77 4.70 -3.08
C LYS A 55 -2.91 3.96 -1.74
N ALA A 56 -1.95 3.12 -1.36
CA ALA A 56 -1.92 2.47 -0.05
C ALA A 56 -1.79 3.47 1.10
N ILE A 57 -0.94 4.50 0.96
CA ILE A 57 -0.85 5.59 1.94
C ILE A 57 -2.17 6.34 2.08
N ASP A 58 -2.83 6.67 0.96
CA ASP A 58 -4.10 7.40 1.00
C ASP A 58 -5.21 6.59 1.67
N LEU A 59 -5.30 5.30 1.38
CA LEU A 59 -6.22 4.38 2.06
C LEU A 59 -5.90 4.25 3.56
N ALA A 60 -4.61 4.12 3.90
CA ALA A 60 -4.19 4.02 5.28
C ALA A 60 -4.50 5.28 6.08
N ARG A 61 -4.36 6.47 5.47
CA ARG A 61 -4.73 7.76 6.08
C ARG A 61 -6.24 7.82 6.34
N HIS A 62 -7.04 7.45 5.34
CA HIS A 62 -8.51 7.40 5.48
C HIS A 62 -8.93 6.48 6.63
N VAL A 63 -8.34 5.28 6.70
CA VAL A 63 -8.61 4.33 7.77
C VAL A 63 -8.15 4.87 9.13
N ALA A 64 -6.96 5.45 9.23
CA ALA A 64 -6.43 6.03 10.46
C ALA A 64 -7.34 7.16 11.00
N TRP A 65 -7.80 8.05 10.10
CA TRP A 65 -8.78 9.08 10.42
C TRP A 65 -10.09 8.47 10.95
N LYS A 66 -10.62 7.45 10.27
CA LYS A 66 -11.87 6.79 10.64
C LYS A 66 -11.82 6.13 12.02
N ILE A 67 -10.72 5.47 12.36
CA ILE A 67 -10.55 4.81 13.66
C ILE A 67 -9.98 5.74 14.74
N GLY A 68 -9.65 6.99 14.41
CA GLY A 68 -9.11 7.99 15.32
C GLY A 68 -7.71 7.66 15.87
N ARG A 69 -6.95 6.78 15.22
CA ARG A 69 -5.58 6.40 15.62
C ARG A 69 -4.73 5.96 14.41
N PRO A 70 -3.40 6.18 14.45
CA PRO A 70 -2.50 5.63 13.45
C PRO A 70 -2.60 4.10 13.35
N LEU A 71 -2.48 3.58 12.12
CA LEU A 71 -2.28 2.16 11.89
C LEU A 71 -0.89 1.75 12.37
N HIS A 72 -0.77 0.53 12.89
CA HIS A 72 0.54 -0.01 13.23
C HIS A 72 1.33 -0.42 11.99
N THR A 73 0.68 -0.97 10.97
CA THR A 73 1.35 -1.44 9.76
C THR A 73 0.63 -0.97 8.50
N VAL A 74 1.39 -0.53 7.51
CA VAL A 74 0.95 -0.40 6.12
C VAL A 74 1.87 -1.26 5.28
N ASP A 75 1.30 -2.27 4.65
CA ASP A 75 2.04 -3.21 3.82
C ASP A 75 1.75 -2.97 2.34
N PHE A 76 2.80 -2.69 1.58
CA PHE A 76 2.72 -2.42 0.16
C PHE A 76 2.79 -3.70 -0.70
N GLY A 77 2.91 -4.87 -0.06
CA GLY A 77 3.07 -6.16 -0.71
C GLY A 77 4.37 -6.25 -1.52
N GLY A 78 4.40 -7.22 -2.43
CA GLY A 78 5.51 -7.42 -3.35
C GLY A 78 5.41 -6.58 -4.62
N GLY A 79 5.96 -7.12 -5.71
CA GLY A 79 5.78 -6.57 -7.06
C GLY A 79 7.05 -6.06 -7.72
N LEU A 80 8.16 -5.92 -7.00
CA LEU A 80 9.45 -5.59 -7.60
C LEU A 80 9.82 -6.67 -8.64
N GLY A 81 10.06 -6.26 -9.88
CA GLY A 81 10.43 -7.15 -10.97
C GLY A 81 11.93 -7.24 -11.22
N ILE A 82 12.35 -8.31 -11.89
CA ILE A 82 13.70 -8.51 -12.44
C ILE A 82 13.61 -8.89 -13.92
N PRO A 83 14.47 -8.39 -14.82
CA PRO A 83 14.33 -8.72 -16.24
C PRO A 83 14.55 -10.22 -16.48
N TYR A 84 13.61 -10.87 -17.16
CA TYR A 84 13.71 -12.28 -17.56
C TYR A 84 13.94 -12.41 -19.06
N PHE A 85 13.48 -11.45 -19.86
CA PHE A 85 13.50 -11.53 -21.32
C PHE A 85 14.43 -10.49 -21.94
N THR A 86 14.94 -10.83 -23.12
CA THR A 86 15.74 -9.90 -23.91
C THR A 86 14.91 -8.67 -24.29
N GLY A 87 15.44 -7.48 -24.00
CA GLY A 87 14.79 -6.20 -24.28
C GLY A 87 14.04 -5.60 -23.09
N GLU A 88 13.91 -6.32 -21.97
CA GLU A 88 13.45 -5.73 -20.72
C GLU A 88 14.54 -4.86 -20.08
N SER A 89 14.12 -3.77 -19.45
CA SER A 89 15.02 -2.92 -18.66
C SER A 89 14.92 -3.30 -17.20
N GLU A 90 16.06 -3.25 -16.50
CA GLU A 90 16.07 -3.41 -15.04
C GLU A 90 15.23 -2.33 -14.37
N LEU A 91 14.55 -2.70 -13.28
CA LEU A 91 13.92 -1.73 -12.39
C LEU A 91 15.00 -0.80 -11.84
N ASP A 92 14.86 0.50 -12.09
CA ASP A 92 15.78 1.52 -11.55
C ASP A 92 15.55 1.68 -10.04
N LEU A 93 16.29 0.89 -9.26
CA LEU A 93 16.23 0.91 -7.79
C LEU A 93 16.78 2.22 -7.20
N THR A 94 17.66 2.93 -7.93
CA THR A 94 18.19 4.22 -7.46
C THR A 94 17.09 5.25 -7.50
N ARG A 95 16.38 5.33 -8.63
CA ARG A 95 15.22 6.21 -8.80
C ARG A 95 14.10 5.83 -7.84
N LEU A 96 13.73 4.55 -7.77
CA LEU A 96 12.67 4.09 -6.87
C LEU A 96 13.02 4.42 -5.41
N GLY A 97 14.27 4.20 -4.98
CA GLY A 97 14.72 4.53 -3.63
C GLY A 97 14.60 6.02 -3.31
N ALA A 98 14.92 6.90 -4.27
CA ALA A 98 14.75 8.34 -4.10
C ALA A 98 13.26 8.74 -4.02
N GLU A 99 12.41 8.18 -4.88
CA GLU A 99 10.97 8.46 -4.88
C GLU A 99 10.28 7.94 -3.60
N VAL A 100 10.63 6.74 -3.15
CA VAL A 100 10.17 6.18 -1.86
C VAL A 100 10.69 7.00 -0.70
N GLY A 101 11.96 7.43 -0.73
CA GLY A 101 12.55 8.29 0.30
C GLY A 101 11.76 9.59 0.48
N ALA A 102 11.44 10.28 -0.62
CA ALA A 102 10.62 11.48 -0.60
C ALA A 102 9.21 11.21 -0.06
N LEU A 103 8.55 10.13 -0.50
CA LEU A 103 7.25 9.73 0.03
C LEU A 103 7.29 9.45 1.54
N MET A 104 8.32 8.75 2.02
CA MET A 104 8.46 8.46 3.44
C MET A 104 8.74 9.72 4.26
N ASP A 105 9.45 10.70 3.71
CA ASP A 105 9.64 11.99 4.36
C ASP A 105 8.34 12.79 4.46
N GLU A 106 7.46 12.73 3.45
CA GLU A 106 6.10 13.27 3.52
C GLU A 106 5.33 12.57 4.66
N VAL A 107 5.29 11.25 4.65
CA VAL A 107 4.54 10.40 5.59
C VAL A 107 5.02 10.54 7.03
N ARG A 108 6.32 10.67 7.28
CA ARG A 108 6.87 10.86 8.65
C ARG A 108 6.43 12.16 9.32
N ARG A 109 6.07 13.18 8.53
CA ARG A 109 5.58 14.47 9.05
C ARG A 109 4.08 14.45 9.35
N ASP A 110 3.38 13.43 8.85
CA ASP A 110 1.94 13.27 8.99
C ASP A 110 1.61 12.56 10.32
N PRO A 111 0.87 13.21 11.24
CA PRO A 111 0.51 12.64 12.53
C PRO A 111 -0.27 11.31 12.44
N ASP A 112 -1.00 11.09 11.34
CA ASP A 112 -1.81 9.89 11.11
C ASP A 112 -0.95 8.64 10.92
N PHE A 113 0.36 8.80 10.71
CA PHE A 113 1.32 7.70 10.52
C PHE A 113 2.36 7.60 11.65
N ARG A 114 2.13 8.27 12.78
CA ARG A 114 3.08 8.26 13.88
C ARG A 114 3.25 6.84 14.44
N GLY A 115 4.46 6.30 14.28
CA GLY A 115 4.82 4.96 14.74
C GLY A 115 4.34 3.83 13.82
N THR A 116 3.78 4.15 12.65
CA THR A 116 3.41 3.18 11.62
C THR A 116 4.66 2.54 11.02
N ARG A 117 4.65 1.22 10.90
CA ARG A 117 5.65 0.44 10.17
C ARG A 117 5.22 0.26 8.72
N PHE A 118 6.12 0.60 7.80
CA PHE A 118 5.93 0.37 6.37
C PHE A 118 6.69 -0.87 5.93
N VAL A 119 6.03 -1.73 5.14
CA VAL A 119 6.56 -3.04 4.72
C VAL A 119 6.46 -3.20 3.21
N ILE A 120 7.45 -3.87 2.63
CA ILE A 120 7.43 -4.42 1.28
C ILE A 120 7.78 -5.91 1.37
N GLU A 121 7.24 -6.71 0.46
CA GLU A 121 7.37 -8.17 0.45
C GLU A 121 8.03 -8.66 -0.87
N PRO A 122 9.31 -8.32 -1.13
CA PRO A 122 10.02 -8.86 -2.30
C PRO A 122 10.18 -10.39 -2.15
N GLY A 123 9.96 -11.10 -3.26
CA GLY A 123 10.08 -12.57 -3.35
C GLY A 123 11.43 -13.06 -3.83
#